data_AF-A0A7W8NG29-F1
#
_entry.id   AF-A0A7W8NG29-F1
#
_cell.length_a   1.000
_cell.length_b   1.000
_cell.length_c   1.000
_cell.angle_alpha   90.00
_cell.angle_beta   90.00
_cell.angle_gamma   90.00
#
_symmetry.space_group_name_H-M   'P 1'
#
loop_
_entity.id
_entity.type
_entity.pdbx_description
1 polymer ?
#
loop_
_entity_poly.entity_id
_entity_poly.type
_entity_poly.pdbx_seq_one_letter_code
_entity_poly.pdbx_strand_id
1 'polypeptide(L)'
;MLYRKQRAPLNLWLLLGTALLTLALGFLAGRMTAPPATLAALVAPDQQHLRQASGALDIVDLEYARALEGNAQSAAASLSAVEQAQSEVAQLQVVKQLMPAQVRAAEEALAGLERAVRQREGKSKVTQWIQDVRERLTPLSVSSPSVHLPSTITWMRQERPQASYQSEPLQVWAC
;
A
#
# COMPACT_ATOMS: atom_id res chain seq x y z
N MET A 1 49.59 -51.68 24.74
CA MET A 1 49.49 -50.46 25.56
C MET A 1 48.44 -49.55 24.97
N LEU A 2 47.27 -49.43 25.61
CA LEU A 2 46.15 -48.60 25.14
C LEU A 2 46.13 -47.30 25.96
N TYR A 3 46.52 -46.18 25.34
CA TYR A 3 46.47 -44.86 25.95
C TYR A 3 45.01 -44.36 25.93
N ARG A 4 44.31 -44.42 27.07
CA ARG A 4 42.97 -43.84 27.20
C ARG A 4 43.09 -42.31 27.20
N LYS A 5 42.60 -41.69 26.13
CA LYS A 5 42.50 -40.23 25.96
C LYS A 5 41.47 -39.68 26.95
N GLN A 6 41.95 -39.14 28.07
CA GLN A 6 41.16 -38.48 29.11
C GLN A 6 40.54 -37.20 28.51
N ARG A 7 39.25 -37.24 28.18
CA ARG A 7 38.50 -36.05 27.76
C ARG A 7 38.19 -35.23 29.01
N ALA A 8 38.80 -34.05 29.14
CA ALA A 8 38.47 -33.11 30.20
C ALA A 8 36.97 -32.77 30.16
N PRO A 9 36.29 -32.62 31.31
CA PRO A 9 34.89 -32.22 31.33
C PRO A 9 34.80 -30.79 30.81
N LEU A 10 34.25 -30.64 29.60
CA LEU A 10 33.86 -29.35 29.06
C LEU A 10 32.98 -28.64 30.09
N ASN A 11 33.41 -27.46 30.52
CA ASN A 11 32.76 -26.70 31.58
C ASN A 11 31.37 -26.25 31.07
N LEU A 12 30.33 -26.99 31.49
CA LEU A 12 28.96 -26.85 30.99
C LEU A 12 28.42 -25.43 31.15
N TRP A 13 28.82 -24.74 32.23
CA TRP A 13 28.50 -23.34 32.48
C TRP A 13 29.06 -22.39 31.43
N LEU A 14 30.24 -22.69 30.90
CA LEU A 14 30.88 -21.89 29.87
C LEU A 14 30.19 -22.07 28.52
N LEU A 15 29.72 -23.28 28.21
CA LEU A 15 28.87 -23.56 27.04
C LEU A 15 27.50 -22.88 27.15
N LEU A 16 26.88 -22.89 28.33
CA LEU A 16 25.59 -22.22 28.53
C LEU A 16 25.72 -20.70 28.41
N GLY A 17 26.79 -20.13 28.97
CA GLY A 17 27.07 -18.71 28.90
C GLY A 17 27.30 -18.24 27.46
N THR A 18 28.09 -18.99 26.67
CA THR A 18 28.31 -18.62 25.26
C THR A 18 27.05 -18.79 24.41
N ALA A 19 26.24 -19.83 24.67
CA ALA A 19 24.96 -20.02 23.97
C ALA A 19 23.94 -18.90 24.25
N LEU A 20 23.85 -18.43 25.50
CA LEU A 20 23.00 -17.28 25.84
C LEU A 20 23.52 -15.99 25.19
N LEU A 21 24.83 -15.80 25.16
CA LEU A 21 25.45 -14.61 24.58
C LEU A 21 25.23 -14.56 23.05
N THR A 22 25.39 -15.67 22.34
CA THR A 22 25.14 -15.73 20.89
C THR A 22 23.67 -15.53 20.56
N LEU A 23 22.75 -16.05 21.39
CA LEU A 23 21.31 -15.84 21.22
C LEU A 23 20.93 -14.37 21.47
N ALA A 24 21.47 -13.74 22.51
CA ALA A 24 21.24 -12.33 22.81
C ALA A 24 21.80 -11.42 21.70
N LEU A 25 23.01 -11.71 21.20
CA LEU A 25 23.62 -10.98 20.10
C LEU A 25 22.85 -11.17 18.78
N GLY A 26 22.42 -12.40 18.48
CA GLY A 26 21.58 -12.69 17.31
C GLY A 26 20.22 -11.98 17.38
N PHE A 27 19.61 -11.92 18.57
CA PHE A 27 18.37 -11.19 18.79
C PHE A 27 18.55 -9.68 18.65
N LEU A 28 19.62 -9.12 19.23
CA LEU A 28 19.89 -7.68 19.15
C LEU A 28 20.25 -7.24 17.74
N ALA A 29 21.07 -8.04 17.03
CA ALA A 29 21.36 -7.85 15.62
C ALA A 29 20.09 -7.94 14.77
N GLY A 30 19.23 -8.92 15.03
CA GLY A 30 17.94 -9.06 14.36
C GLY A 30 16.99 -7.88 14.60
N ARG A 31 17.00 -7.29 15.79
CA ARG A 31 16.19 -6.08 16.09
C ARG A 31 16.74 -4.82 15.46
N MET A 32 18.05 -4.70 15.31
CA MET A 32 18.70 -3.56 14.65
C MET A 32 18.52 -3.58 13.13
N THR A 33 18.41 -4.77 12.52
CA THR A 33 18.22 -4.93 11.07
C THR A 33 16.76 -5.08 10.67
N ALA A 34 15.85 -5.36 11.61
CA ALA A 34 14.42 -5.42 11.32
C ALA A 34 13.87 -4.01 11.00
N PRO A 35 13.17 -3.85 9.86
CA PRO A 35 12.49 -2.59 9.57
C PRO A 35 11.47 -2.27 10.67
N PRO A 36 11.29 -0.99 11.04
CA PRO A 36 10.35 -0.60 12.08
C PRO A 36 8.93 -1.03 11.68
N ALA A 37 8.28 -1.82 12.54
CA ALA A 37 6.88 -2.22 12.37
C ALA A 37 5.99 -0.99 12.55
N THR A 38 5.74 -0.28 11.45
CA THR A 38 4.84 0.87 11.41
C THR A 38 3.44 0.44 11.00
N LEU A 39 2.42 1.18 11.44
CA LEU A 39 1.04 0.98 10.98
C LEU A 39 0.93 1.06 9.45
N ALA A 40 1.74 1.91 8.82
CA ALA A 40 1.83 2.01 7.37
C ALA A 40 2.32 0.71 6.73
N ALA A 41 3.33 0.04 7.31
CA ALA A 41 3.81 -1.26 6.82
C ALA A 41 2.77 -2.36 6.99
N LEU A 42 1.94 -2.28 8.04
CA LEU A 42 0.89 -3.26 8.30
C LEU A 42 -0.29 -3.12 7.32
N VAL A 43 -0.64 -1.89 6.91
CA VAL A 43 -1.77 -1.59 6.01
C VAL A 43 -1.34 -1.54 4.53
N ALA A 44 -0.05 -1.47 4.23
CA ALA A 44 0.50 -1.48 2.87
C ALA A 44 -0.03 -2.59 1.94
N PRO A 45 -0.14 -3.88 2.34
CA PRO A 45 -0.70 -4.91 1.48
C PRO A 45 -2.17 -4.62 1.11
N ASP A 46 -2.99 -4.25 2.09
CA ASP A 46 -4.40 -3.90 1.86
C ASP A 46 -4.54 -2.67 0.92
N GLN A 47 -3.63 -1.69 1.03
CA GLN A 47 -3.58 -0.55 0.12
C GLN A 47 -3.20 -0.93 -1.31
N GLN A 48 -2.42 -2.00 -1.49
CA GLN A 48 -2.12 -2.52 -2.81
C GLN A 48 -3.37 -3.17 -3.43
N HIS A 49 -4.06 -4.00 -2.66
CA HIS A 49 -5.32 -4.63 -3.10
C HIS A 49 -6.41 -3.59 -3.41
N LEU A 50 -6.56 -2.54 -2.60
CA LEU A 50 -7.50 -1.45 -2.89
C LEU A 50 -7.15 -0.71 -4.19
N ARG A 51 -5.86 -0.47 -4.46
CA ARG A 51 -5.42 0.13 -5.72
C ARG A 51 -5.70 -0.80 -6.91
N GLN A 52 -5.49 -2.10 -6.76
CA GLN A 52 -5.79 -3.09 -7.80
C GLN A 52 -7.30 -3.19 -8.05
N ALA A 53 -8.12 -3.18 -7.00
CA ALA A 53 -9.57 -3.15 -7.11
C ALA A 53 -10.05 -1.90 -7.85
N SER A 54 -9.51 -0.73 -7.50
CA SER A 54 -9.82 0.52 -8.21
C SER A 54 -9.39 0.48 -9.68
N GLY A 55 -8.18 -0.01 -9.96
CA GLY A 55 -7.70 -0.14 -11.34
C GLY A 55 -8.53 -1.12 -12.17
N ALA A 56 -9.06 -2.18 -11.56
CA ALA A 56 -9.97 -3.09 -12.23
C ALA A 56 -11.31 -2.39 -12.60
N LEU A 57 -11.82 -1.48 -11.77
CA LEU A 57 -13.02 -0.68 -12.12
C LEU A 57 -12.80 0.22 -13.34
N ASP A 58 -11.57 0.71 -13.56
CA ASP A 58 -11.25 1.48 -14.77
C ASP A 58 -11.37 0.61 -16.03
N ILE A 59 -11.01 -0.68 -15.93
CA ILE A 59 -11.18 -1.66 -17.02
C ILE A 59 -12.67 -1.92 -17.25
N VAL A 60 -13.48 -2.02 -16.20
CA VAL A 60 -14.94 -2.20 -16.34
C VAL A 60 -15.54 -1.06 -17.14
N ASP A 61 -15.22 0.20 -16.81
CA ASP A 61 -15.77 1.36 -17.51
C ASP A 61 -15.37 1.36 -19.01
N LEU A 62 -14.10 1.06 -19.30
CA LEU A 62 -13.58 1.01 -20.66
C LEU A 62 -14.19 -0.12 -21.50
N GLU A 63 -14.18 -1.35 -20.98
CA GLU A 63 -14.62 -2.53 -21.72
C GLU A 63 -16.15 -2.61 -21.77
N TYR A 64 -16.86 -2.12 -20.76
CA TYR A 64 -18.33 -2.15 -20.79
C TYR A 64 -18.90 -1.27 -21.89
N ALA A 65 -18.28 -0.11 -22.17
CA ALA A 65 -18.69 0.73 -23.29
C ALA A 65 -18.62 -0.03 -24.64
N ARG A 66 -17.54 -0.78 -24.87
CA ARG A 66 -17.36 -1.63 -26.07
C ARG A 66 -18.28 -2.85 -26.05
N ALA A 67 -18.60 -3.38 -24.88
CA ALA A 67 -19.53 -4.49 -24.72
C ALA A 67 -20.95 -4.12 -25.18
N LEU A 68 -21.37 -2.88 -24.92
CA LEU A 68 -22.67 -2.34 -25.38
C LEU A 68 -22.72 -2.15 -26.90
N GLU A 69 -21.58 -1.93 -27.55
CA GLU A 69 -21.45 -1.89 -29.02
C GLU A 69 -21.51 -3.29 -29.67
N GLY A 70 -21.66 -4.34 -28.86
CA GLY A 70 -21.81 -5.72 -29.33
C GLY A 70 -20.52 -6.55 -29.25
N ASN A 71 -19.44 -6.02 -28.68
CA ASN A 71 -18.20 -6.78 -28.52
C ASN A 71 -18.31 -7.80 -27.36
N ALA A 72 -18.47 -9.08 -27.71
CA ALA A 72 -18.59 -10.16 -26.73
C ALA A 72 -17.32 -10.35 -25.88
N GLN A 73 -16.13 -10.09 -26.42
CA GLN A 73 -14.88 -10.19 -25.68
C GLN A 73 -14.79 -9.09 -24.62
N SER A 74 -15.22 -7.87 -24.95
CA SER A 74 -15.31 -6.77 -23.99
C SER A 74 -16.36 -7.02 -22.90
N ALA A 75 -17.47 -7.68 -23.22
CA ALA A 75 -18.44 -8.11 -22.21
C ALA A 75 -17.82 -9.09 -21.20
N ALA A 76 -17.05 -10.08 -21.67
CA ALA A 76 -16.33 -10.99 -20.80
C ALA A 76 -15.23 -10.29 -19.99
N ALA A 77 -14.51 -9.34 -20.61
CA ALA A 77 -13.45 -8.58 -19.95
C ALA A 77 -13.99 -7.68 -18.83
N SER A 78 -15.12 -7.00 -19.05
CA SER A 78 -15.78 -6.20 -18.01
C SER A 78 -16.24 -7.05 -16.83
N LEU A 79 -16.82 -8.23 -17.06
CA LEU A 79 -17.17 -9.16 -15.98
C LEU A 79 -15.94 -9.65 -15.21
N SER A 80 -14.91 -10.09 -15.92
CA SER A 80 -13.64 -10.53 -15.33
C SER A 80 -13.01 -9.42 -14.47
N ALA A 81 -13.08 -8.16 -14.92
CA ALA A 81 -12.58 -7.02 -14.16
C ALA A 81 -13.41 -6.76 -12.88
N VAL A 82 -14.73 -6.93 -12.91
CA VAL A 82 -15.55 -6.86 -11.68
C VAL A 82 -15.19 -7.98 -10.71
N GLU A 83 -15.02 -9.22 -11.20
CA GLU A 83 -14.63 -10.37 -10.39
C GLU A 83 -13.22 -10.18 -9.79
N GLN A 84 -12.29 -9.62 -10.56
CA GLN A 84 -10.98 -9.22 -10.08
C GLN A 84 -11.11 -8.21 -8.94
N ALA A 85 -11.88 -7.13 -9.11
CA ALA A 85 -12.09 -6.13 -8.06
C ALA A 85 -12.68 -6.75 -6.77
N GLN A 86 -13.63 -7.68 -6.90
CA GLN A 86 -14.16 -8.43 -5.75
C GLN A 86 -13.08 -9.28 -5.07
N SER A 87 -12.24 -9.98 -5.84
CA SER A 87 -11.16 -10.81 -5.29
C SER A 87 -10.12 -9.99 -4.52
N GLU A 88 -9.85 -8.76 -4.97
CA GLU A 88 -8.89 -7.87 -4.31
C GLU A 88 -9.48 -7.31 -3.00
N VAL A 89 -10.75 -6.90 -3.00
CA VAL A 89 -11.45 -6.49 -1.77
C VAL A 89 -11.60 -7.65 -0.79
N ALA A 90 -11.77 -8.87 -1.30
CA ALA A 90 -11.86 -10.07 -0.47
C ALA A 90 -10.54 -10.35 0.28
N GLN A 91 -9.40 -10.02 -0.33
CA GLN A 91 -8.05 -10.22 0.23
C GLN A 91 -7.65 -9.23 1.32
N LEU A 92 -8.41 -8.15 1.52
CA LEU A 92 -8.15 -7.19 2.60
C LEU A 92 -8.21 -7.88 3.96
N GLN A 93 -7.16 -7.74 4.77
CA GLN A 93 -7.11 -8.38 6.10
C GLN A 93 -7.22 -7.37 7.23
N VAL A 94 -6.34 -6.38 7.24
CA VAL A 94 -6.19 -5.39 8.31
C VAL A 94 -7.35 -4.39 8.25
N VAL A 95 -7.67 -3.88 7.06
CA VAL A 95 -8.78 -2.96 6.82
C VAL A 95 -10.12 -3.62 7.14
N LYS A 96 -10.28 -4.94 6.89
CA LYS A 96 -11.49 -5.68 7.32
C LYS A 96 -11.68 -5.70 8.83
N GLN A 97 -10.59 -5.77 9.59
CA GLN A 97 -10.64 -5.74 11.05
C GLN A 97 -10.90 -4.32 11.58
N LEU A 98 -10.35 -3.30 10.93
CA LEU A 98 -10.51 -1.90 11.34
C LEU A 98 -11.87 -1.31 10.93
N MET A 99 -12.38 -1.68 9.76
CA MET A 99 -13.51 -1.05 9.08
C MET A 99 -14.46 -2.09 8.46
N PRO A 100 -15.01 -3.04 9.24
CA PRO A 100 -15.77 -4.18 8.72
C PRO A 100 -17.05 -3.75 7.98
N ALA A 101 -17.74 -2.72 8.48
CA ALA A 101 -18.97 -2.23 7.89
C ALA A 101 -18.72 -1.59 6.51
N GLN A 102 -17.62 -0.84 6.36
CA GLN A 102 -17.27 -0.18 5.12
C GLN A 102 -16.81 -1.20 4.06
N VAL A 103 -16.04 -2.22 4.46
CA VAL A 103 -15.65 -3.29 3.53
C VAL A 103 -16.87 -4.05 3.05
N ARG A 104 -17.79 -4.40 3.96
CA ARG A 104 -19.05 -5.06 3.57
C ARG A 104 -19.88 -4.21 2.61
N ALA A 105 -19.97 -2.90 2.86
CA ALA A 105 -20.68 -1.99 1.96
C ALA A 105 -20.04 -1.95 0.56
N ALA A 106 -18.70 -1.99 0.47
CA ALA A 106 -17.98 -2.07 -0.81
C ALA A 106 -18.20 -3.41 -1.53
N GLU A 107 -18.16 -4.53 -0.82
CA GLU A 107 -18.46 -5.87 -1.35
C GLU A 107 -19.91 -5.93 -1.90
N GLU A 108 -20.89 -5.39 -1.17
CA GLU A 108 -22.29 -5.33 -1.60
C GLU A 108 -22.48 -4.47 -2.86
N ALA A 109 -21.77 -3.34 -2.97
CA ALA A 109 -21.81 -2.49 -4.16
C ALA A 109 -21.14 -3.16 -5.37
N LEU A 110 -20.03 -3.87 -5.17
CA LEU A 110 -19.38 -4.65 -6.23
C LEU A 110 -20.28 -5.78 -6.74
N ALA A 111 -20.99 -6.47 -5.85
CA ALA A 111 -21.99 -7.46 -6.25
C ALA A 111 -23.17 -6.83 -7.00
N GLY A 112 -23.53 -5.59 -6.67
CA GLY A 112 -24.51 -4.78 -7.41
C GLY A 112 -24.04 -4.46 -8.83
N LEU A 113 -22.80 -3.98 -8.96
CA LEU A 113 -22.16 -3.70 -10.23
C LEU A 113 -22.07 -4.96 -11.11
N GLU A 114 -21.66 -6.09 -10.55
CA GLU A 114 -21.59 -7.36 -11.28
C GLU A 114 -22.96 -7.75 -11.86
N ARG A 115 -24.02 -7.66 -11.05
CA ARG A 115 -25.38 -7.92 -11.50
C ARG A 115 -25.78 -6.97 -12.63
N ALA A 116 -25.45 -5.68 -12.53
CA ALA A 116 -25.75 -4.70 -13.57
C ALA A 116 -25.03 -5.00 -14.90
N VAL A 117 -23.75 -5.39 -14.83
CA VAL A 117 -22.97 -5.80 -16.01
C VAL A 117 -23.52 -7.10 -16.62
N ARG A 118 -23.82 -8.12 -15.80
CA ARG A 118 -24.41 -9.40 -16.27
C ARG A 118 -25.77 -9.18 -16.94
N GLN A 119 -26.59 -8.30 -16.39
CA GLN A 119 -27.91 -7.97 -16.94
C GLN A 119 -27.84 -7.02 -18.15
N ARG A 120 -26.65 -6.59 -18.54
CA ARG A 120 -26.42 -5.60 -19.62
C ARG A 120 -27.27 -4.35 -19.42
N GLU A 121 -27.28 -3.81 -18.20
CA GLU A 121 -27.98 -2.57 -17.92
C GLU A 121 -27.44 -1.40 -18.77
N GLY A 122 -28.25 -0.35 -18.95
CA GLY A 122 -27.82 0.82 -19.71
C GLY A 122 -26.52 1.43 -19.16
N LYS A 123 -25.69 1.99 -20.07
CA LYS A 123 -24.38 2.58 -19.74
C LYS A 123 -24.43 3.49 -18.51
N SER A 124 -25.43 4.37 -18.44
CA SER A 124 -25.60 5.32 -17.34
C SER A 124 -25.75 4.66 -15.97
N LYS A 125 -26.49 3.55 -15.88
CA LYS A 125 -26.65 2.80 -14.63
C LYS A 125 -25.34 2.13 -14.22
N VAL A 126 -24.64 1.50 -15.16
CA VAL A 126 -23.35 0.86 -14.84
C VAL A 126 -22.30 1.90 -14.42
N THR A 127 -22.25 3.06 -15.07
CA THR A 127 -21.39 4.16 -14.63
C THR A 127 -21.75 4.66 -13.23
N GLN A 128 -23.05 4.75 -12.90
CA GLN A 128 -23.49 5.07 -11.53
C GLN A 128 -23.05 4.02 -10.51
N TRP A 129 -23.15 2.74 -10.84
CA TRP A 129 -22.66 1.66 -9.99
C TRP A 129 -21.14 1.70 -9.80
N ILE A 130 -20.38 1.95 -10.87
CA ILE A 130 -18.91 2.11 -10.78
C ILE A 130 -18.58 3.26 -9.83
N GLN A 131 -19.33 4.36 -9.91
CA GLN A 131 -19.13 5.52 -9.04
C GLN A 131 -19.49 5.21 -7.58
N ASP A 132 -20.61 4.55 -7.30
CA ASP A 132 -20.98 4.11 -5.95
C ASP A 132 -19.92 3.18 -5.34
N VAL A 133 -19.39 2.24 -6.13
CA VAL A 133 -18.28 1.38 -5.69
C VAL A 133 -17.04 2.21 -5.35
N ARG A 134 -16.64 3.16 -6.21
CA ARG A 134 -15.48 4.03 -5.95
C ARG A 134 -15.66 4.85 -4.68
N GLU A 135 -16.84 5.42 -4.47
CA GLU A 135 -17.16 6.19 -3.26
C GLU A 135 -17.05 5.33 -2.00
N ARG A 136 -17.42 4.06 -2.06
CA ARG A 136 -17.30 3.10 -0.95
C ARG A 136 -15.88 2.58 -0.73
N LEU A 137 -15.06 2.52 -1.78
CA LEU A 137 -13.64 2.16 -1.67
C LEU A 137 -12.78 3.32 -1.15
N THR A 138 -13.16 4.57 -1.43
CA THR A 138 -12.44 5.78 -1.00
C THR A 138 -12.12 5.80 0.51
N PRO A 139 -13.08 5.60 1.43
CA PRO A 139 -12.80 5.62 2.87
C PRO A 139 -11.90 4.47 3.34
N LEU A 140 -11.79 3.37 2.55
CA LEU A 140 -10.90 2.24 2.87
C LEU A 140 -9.44 2.56 2.55
N SER A 141 -9.19 3.48 1.61
CA SER A 141 -7.87 4.01 1.35
C SER A 141 -7.46 4.94 2.50
N VAL A 142 -6.92 4.36 3.56
CA VAL A 142 -6.29 5.10 4.66
C VAL A 142 -5.18 5.96 4.06
N SER A 143 -5.46 7.23 3.82
CA SER A 143 -4.43 8.21 3.48
C SER A 143 -3.53 8.28 4.69
N SER A 144 -2.31 7.73 4.58
CA SER A 144 -1.27 7.97 5.58
C SER A 144 -1.27 9.47 5.88
N PRO A 145 -1.51 9.93 7.12
CA PRO A 145 -1.10 11.27 7.46
C PRO A 145 0.40 11.28 7.17
N SER A 146 0.82 12.14 6.25
CA SER A 146 2.23 12.47 6.09
C SER A 146 2.70 12.89 7.48
N VAL A 147 3.33 11.96 8.20
CA VAL A 147 4.07 12.29 9.40
C VAL A 147 5.23 13.13 8.89
N HIS A 148 5.02 14.44 8.85
CA HIS A 148 6.11 15.39 8.82
C HIS A 148 6.92 15.10 10.06
N LEU A 149 7.94 14.26 9.91
CA LEU A 149 9.08 14.26 10.81
C LEU A 149 9.55 15.72 10.85
N PRO A 150 9.49 16.40 12.00
CA PRO A 150 10.12 17.70 12.11
C PRO A 150 11.58 17.49 11.71
N SER A 151 12.03 18.23 10.70
CA SER A 151 13.42 18.31 10.28
C SER A 151 14.24 19.00 11.36
N THR A 152 14.34 18.39 12.54
CA THR A 152 15.41 18.68 13.50
C THR A 152 16.71 18.19 12.88
N ILE A 153 17.41 19.09 12.21
CA ILE A 153 18.77 19.56 12.54
C ILE A 153 19.06 20.69 11.54
N THR A 154 18.63 21.90 11.90
CA THR A 154 19.13 23.15 11.31
C THR A 154 20.19 23.70 12.25
N TRP A 155 21.43 23.23 12.11
CA TRP A 155 22.60 23.89 12.69
C TRP A 155 23.77 23.85 11.71
N MET A 156 23.65 24.56 10.59
CA MET A 156 24.82 25.13 9.90
C MET A 156 24.36 26.39 9.17
N ARG A 157 24.14 27.44 9.98
CA ARG A 157 24.28 28.82 9.56
C ARG A 157 25.75 28.99 9.15
N GLN A 158 26.04 28.84 7.86
CA GLN A 158 27.27 29.37 7.29
C GLN A 158 26.92 30.70 6.63
N GLU A 159 27.16 31.76 7.38
CA GLU A 159 27.11 33.14 6.93
C GLU A 159 27.96 33.27 5.67
N ARG A 160 27.33 33.58 4.53
CA ARG A 160 28.02 34.30 3.46
C ARG A 160 27.44 35.71 3.40
N PRO A 161 28.29 36.74 3.40
CA PRO A 161 27.85 38.13 3.41
C PRO A 161 27.06 38.46 2.14
N GLN A 162 25.99 39.22 2.33
CA GLN A 162 25.21 39.84 1.26
C GLN A 162 26.12 40.75 0.43
N ALA A 163 26.39 40.37 -0.81
CA ALA A 163 26.82 41.33 -1.82
C ALA A 163 25.56 42.09 -2.26
N SER A 164 25.41 43.28 -1.70
CA SER A 164 24.49 44.32 -2.18
C SER A 164 24.78 44.63 -3.64
N TYR A 165 23.89 44.25 -4.55
CA TYR A 165 23.78 44.94 -5.84
C TYR A 165 22.52 45.79 -5.84
N GLN A 166 22.79 47.09 -5.79
CA GLN A 166 21.89 48.19 -5.99
C GLN A 166 21.04 48.00 -7.25
N SER A 167 19.75 48.27 -7.07
CA SER A 167 18.78 48.54 -8.11
C SER A 167 19.20 49.75 -8.96
N GLU A 168 19.18 49.61 -10.29
CA GLU A 168 18.89 50.71 -11.21
C GLU A 168 17.71 50.33 -12.13
N PRO A 169 16.78 51.27 -12.40
CA PRO A 169 15.55 51.00 -13.14
C PRO A 169 15.64 51.34 -14.63
N LEU A 170 14.80 50.65 -15.42
CA LEU A 170 14.12 51.05 -16.66
C LEU A 170 14.97 51.60 -17.83
N GLN A 171 14.87 50.94 -19.00
CA GLN A 171 14.21 51.44 -20.23
C GLN A 171 13.95 50.20 -21.11
N VAL A 172 12.71 49.75 -21.33
CA VAL A 172 11.86 50.07 -22.51
C VAL A 172 12.70 50.42 -23.73
N TRP A 173 12.50 49.72 -24.85
CA TRP A 173 12.20 50.31 -26.17
C TRP A 173 11.95 49.17 -27.15
N ALA A 174 10.79 49.27 -27.78
CA ALA A 174 10.35 48.45 -28.89
C ALA A 174 11.10 48.85 -30.17
N CYS A 175 11.35 47.88 -31.04
CA CYS A 175 11.24 47.93 -32.49
C CYS A 175 11.21 46.48 -33.01
#